data_AF-A0A2T3KXL4-F1
#
_entry.id   AF-A0A2T3KXL4-F1
#
_cell.length_a   1.000
_cell.length_b   1.000
_cell.length_c   1.000
_cell.angle_alpha   90.00
_cell.angle_beta   90.00
_cell.angle_gamma   90.00
#
_symmetry.space_group_name_H-M   'P 1'
#
loop_
_entity.id
_entity.type
_entity.pdbx_description
1 polymer ?
#
loop_
_entity_poly.entity_id
_entity_poly.type
_entity_poly.pdbx_seq_one_letter_code
_entity_poly.pdbx_strand_id
1 'polypeptide(L)'
;MQFKLSLVAASLLATLTLTGCNDDSSSAPETGTSTPDNSAITIKAIDGYLANAEICIDRNNNNACDTDEKLTVKTDKNGKAKISKEDAKFNIIVSAKASVTSDSDKSGKLGNDFQYIVSASDNIENRTISVTPFTTMAHTKDITLEALASELDLPLNIIAGDYVAQKESDDNAQKVHAIARSITTTLPTTIASIDADKLVKTTTDISKILDEKINNKEDLNNISIEFDEKGQAVSKEIYTTASYFAAGEEMWAVSLNKAFATQEGIDHAKVISANTLEMTRYNTGKTSTGEFTINGDAFVSDGEADTFIYMTHDVSLAVPQNDGDLILWSKKDLRNKEAVYAETFANKTFFYISDDSTSDNPDPMMAKMTFTNNTVIITEEDESMEPLSWTINGENLFIDFPEDDKDMNFKIMAKDRNLLITEDSTVKNMFGMFVANEGLAKDLLKKWKTSSN
;
A
#
# COMPACT_ATOMS: atom_id res chain seq x y z
N MET A 1 22.04 -3.93 5.46
CA MET A 1 21.79 -3.94 6.93
C MET A 1 22.92 -4.70 7.64
N GLN A 2 24.06 -4.06 7.89
CA GLN A 2 25.11 -4.72 8.67
C GLN A 2 24.71 -4.75 10.14
N PHE A 3 24.17 -5.89 10.62
CA PHE A 3 24.33 -6.27 12.03
C PHE A 3 25.83 -6.39 12.30
N LYS A 4 26.47 -5.26 12.58
CA LYS A 4 27.87 -5.19 12.95
C LYS A 4 27.96 -5.93 14.28
N LEU A 5 28.62 -7.08 14.22
CA LEU A 5 29.11 -7.78 15.39
C LEU A 5 30.14 -6.90 16.11
N SER A 6 29.66 -5.95 16.90
CA SER A 6 30.47 -5.33 17.94
C SER A 6 30.39 -6.22 19.18
N LEU A 7 31.39 -7.08 19.29
CA LEU A 7 31.90 -7.50 20.59
C LEU A 7 32.24 -6.25 21.40
N VAL A 8 31.58 -6.05 22.54
CA VAL A 8 32.19 -5.85 23.86
C VAL A 8 31.10 -5.50 24.88
N ALA A 9 31.13 -6.23 25.99
CA ALA A 9 30.41 -5.94 27.21
C ALA A 9 30.78 -4.57 27.79
N ALA A 10 29.80 -3.76 28.16
CA ALA A 10 29.89 -2.84 29.30
C ALA A 10 28.47 -2.38 29.68
N SER A 11 27.92 -3.05 30.69
CA SER A 11 26.82 -2.53 31.50
C SER A 11 27.25 -1.23 32.17
N LEU A 12 26.60 -0.12 31.82
CA LEU A 12 26.60 1.09 32.63
C LEU A 12 25.14 1.46 32.92
N LEU A 13 24.72 1.06 34.13
CA LEU A 13 23.63 1.67 34.87
C LEU A 13 23.87 3.17 34.95
N ALA A 14 22.96 3.97 34.42
CA ALA A 14 22.83 5.38 34.75
C ALA A 14 21.37 5.65 35.12
N THR A 15 21.10 5.50 36.41
CA THR A 15 19.96 6.09 37.11
C THR A 15 19.94 7.60 36.89
N LEU A 16 18.86 8.12 36.31
CA LEU A 16 18.52 9.54 36.40
C LEU A 16 17.27 9.68 37.26
N THR A 17 17.52 10.04 38.51
CA THR A 17 16.54 10.52 39.47
C THR A 17 15.99 11.88 39.06
N LEU A 18 14.69 12.05 39.31
CA LEU A 18 13.89 13.27 39.28
C LEU A 18 14.65 14.56 39.61
N THR A 19 14.38 15.60 38.82
CA THR A 19 14.20 16.95 39.38
C THR A 19 12.87 17.51 38.86
N GLY A 20 11.96 17.75 39.80
CA GLY A 20 10.81 18.60 39.57
C GLY A 20 11.26 20.06 39.62
N CYS A 21 10.64 20.90 38.80
CA CYS A 21 10.62 22.33 39.05
C CYS A 21 9.19 22.82 38.88
N ASN A 22 8.63 23.16 40.03
CA ASN A 22 7.46 23.97 40.25
C ASN A 22 7.80 25.43 39.91
N ASP A 23 7.03 26.09 39.05
CA ASP A 23 6.87 27.53 39.16
C ASP A 23 5.48 27.99 38.68
N ASP A 24 4.95 28.93 39.46
CA ASP A 24 3.58 29.40 39.50
C ASP A 24 3.50 30.84 38.93
N SER A 25 2.28 31.26 38.60
CA SER A 25 1.81 32.63 38.37
C SER A 25 1.80 33.26 36.95
N SER A 26 0.56 33.40 36.47
CA SER A 26 -0.07 34.57 35.82
C SER A 26 0.41 35.05 34.44
N SER A 27 -0.44 34.85 33.43
CA SER A 27 -1.28 35.90 32.80
C SER A 27 -2.03 35.33 31.60
N ALA A 28 -3.36 35.35 31.66
CA ALA A 28 -4.22 34.94 30.55
C ALA A 28 -4.17 35.95 29.40
N PRO A 29 -4.17 35.48 28.14
CA PRO A 29 -4.79 36.19 27.03
C PRO A 29 -6.11 35.52 26.67
N GLU A 30 -7.19 36.29 26.71
CA GLU A 30 -8.42 35.96 26.00
C GLU A 30 -8.14 35.82 24.51
N THR A 31 -8.43 34.67 23.92
CA THR A 31 -8.58 34.56 22.46
C THR A 31 -9.76 33.67 22.12
N GLY A 32 -10.85 34.34 21.74
CA GLY A 32 -11.81 33.93 20.71
C GLY A 32 -12.36 32.51 20.81
N THR A 33 -13.51 32.37 21.44
CA THR A 33 -14.47 31.32 21.11
C THR A 33 -14.73 31.38 19.60
N SER A 34 -14.14 30.45 18.84
CA SER A 34 -14.49 30.23 17.45
C SER A 34 -15.95 29.76 17.40
N THR A 35 -16.85 30.67 17.03
CA THR A 35 -18.19 30.30 16.57
C THR A 35 -18.06 29.19 15.52
N PRO A 36 -18.81 28.08 15.62
CA PRO A 36 -18.83 27.07 14.58
C PRO A 36 -19.16 27.73 13.25
N ASP A 37 -18.28 27.57 12.27
CA ASP A 37 -18.52 28.01 10.92
C ASP A 37 -19.65 27.17 10.33
N ASN A 38 -20.88 27.68 10.44
CA ASN A 38 -22.11 27.08 9.96
C ASN A 38 -22.18 26.99 8.41
N SER A 39 -21.10 27.34 7.69
CA SER A 39 -21.01 27.30 6.23
C SER A 39 -20.26 26.08 5.65
N ALA A 40 -19.61 25.27 6.50
CA ALA A 40 -18.81 24.13 6.06
C ALA A 40 -19.54 22.78 6.22
N ILE A 41 -19.46 21.95 5.18
CA ILE A 41 -19.88 20.54 5.19
C ILE A 41 -18.63 19.66 5.30
N THR A 42 -18.72 18.60 6.10
CA THR A 42 -17.62 17.62 6.20
C THR A 42 -17.85 16.52 5.18
N ILE A 43 -16.86 16.27 4.34
CA ILE A 43 -16.79 15.04 3.56
C ILE A 43 -15.89 14.03 4.29
N LYS A 44 -16.10 12.75 4.07
CA LYS A 44 -15.26 11.67 4.59
C LYS A 44 -15.03 10.62 3.51
N ALA A 45 -13.77 10.40 3.14
CA ALA A 45 -13.36 9.35 2.22
C ALA A 45 -13.11 8.03 2.99
N ILE A 46 -13.85 6.98 2.64
CA ILE A 46 -13.88 5.73 3.42
C ILE A 46 -13.81 4.50 2.51
N ASP A 47 -12.72 3.74 2.64
CA ASP A 47 -12.68 2.28 2.62
C ASP A 47 -12.04 1.79 3.93
N GLY A 48 -10.78 2.11 4.21
CA GLY A 48 -10.35 2.67 5.49
C GLY A 48 -10.33 4.20 5.41
N TYR A 49 -9.77 4.89 6.40
CA TYR A 49 -9.65 6.34 6.31
C TYR A 49 -8.54 6.73 5.35
N LEU A 50 -8.94 7.35 4.22
CA LEU A 50 -8.02 7.78 3.19
C LEU A 50 -7.47 9.18 3.50
N ALA A 51 -6.21 9.26 3.90
CA ALA A 51 -5.52 10.51 4.21
C ALA A 51 -4.72 11.05 3.02
N ASN A 52 -4.70 12.38 2.85
CA ASN A 52 -4.07 13.09 1.73
C ASN A 52 -4.68 12.77 0.35
N ALA A 53 -5.94 12.37 0.29
CA ALA A 53 -6.69 12.25 -0.95
C ALA A 53 -7.09 13.63 -1.48
N GLU A 54 -7.11 13.77 -2.80
CA GLU A 54 -7.51 15.00 -3.50
C GLU A 54 -9.03 15.04 -3.65
N ILE A 55 -9.59 16.25 -3.67
CA ILE A 55 -11.04 16.45 -3.74
C ILE A 55 -11.36 17.31 -4.95
N CYS A 56 -12.29 16.84 -5.77
CA CYS A 56 -12.85 17.55 -6.91
C CYS A 56 -14.35 17.75 -6.72
N ILE A 57 -14.83 18.93 -7.08
CA ILE A 57 -16.25 19.24 -7.18
C ILE A 57 -16.61 19.18 -8.67
N ASP A 58 -17.26 18.11 -9.09
CA ASP A 58 -17.62 17.86 -10.49
C ASP A 58 -18.82 18.74 -10.87
N ARG A 59 -18.51 19.98 -11.28
CA ARG A 59 -19.47 21.05 -11.56
C ARG A 59 -20.05 20.92 -12.97
N ASN A 60 -19.31 20.26 -13.87
CA ASN A 60 -19.74 20.03 -15.24
C ASN A 60 -20.44 18.67 -15.44
N ASN A 61 -20.49 17.83 -14.40
CA ASN A 61 -21.11 16.51 -14.37
C ASN A 61 -20.54 15.57 -15.45
N ASN A 62 -19.22 15.60 -15.64
CA ASN A 62 -18.51 14.74 -16.58
C ASN A 62 -17.87 13.51 -15.92
N ASN A 63 -18.05 13.35 -14.60
CA ASN A 63 -17.51 12.26 -13.79
C ASN A 63 -15.96 12.18 -13.85
N ALA A 64 -15.30 13.30 -14.06
CA ALA A 64 -13.85 13.43 -14.05
C ALA A 64 -13.43 14.53 -13.06
N CYS A 65 -12.19 14.42 -12.59
CA CYS A 65 -11.61 15.41 -11.68
C CYS A 65 -10.78 16.39 -12.50
N ASP A 66 -11.46 17.40 -13.07
CA ASP A 66 -10.83 18.40 -13.92
C ASP A 66 -9.93 19.36 -13.12
N THR A 67 -8.98 20.01 -13.78
CA THR A 67 -7.95 20.81 -13.10
C THR A 67 -8.54 22.01 -12.36
N ASP A 68 -9.58 22.64 -12.90
CA ASP A 68 -10.30 23.78 -12.31
C ASP A 68 -11.34 23.37 -11.25
N GLU A 69 -11.59 22.07 -11.10
CA GLU A 69 -12.51 21.52 -10.10
C GLU A 69 -11.82 21.07 -8.81
N LYS A 70 -10.49 20.96 -8.85
CA LYS A 70 -9.65 20.55 -7.70
C LYS A 70 -9.68 21.58 -6.59
N LEU A 71 -10.00 21.11 -5.39
CA LEU A 71 -9.84 21.89 -4.18
C LEU A 71 -8.40 21.83 -3.67
N THR A 72 -7.98 22.88 -2.97
CA THR A 72 -6.66 22.93 -2.31
C THR A 72 -6.61 22.10 -1.03
N VAL A 73 -7.76 21.87 -0.39
CA VAL A 73 -7.88 21.01 0.79
C VAL A 73 -7.76 19.54 0.40
N LYS A 74 -7.03 18.77 1.20
CA LYS A 74 -6.94 17.32 1.11
C LYS A 74 -7.56 16.69 2.35
N THR A 75 -7.90 15.41 2.28
CA THR A 75 -8.40 14.68 3.44
C THR A 75 -7.34 14.55 4.54
N ASP A 76 -7.76 14.66 5.80
CA ASP A 76 -6.91 14.46 6.97
C ASP A 76 -6.70 12.97 7.30
N LYS A 77 -5.99 12.68 8.41
CA LYS A 77 -5.73 11.32 8.89
C LYS A 77 -6.99 10.47 9.18
N ASN A 78 -8.15 11.10 9.31
CA ASN A 78 -9.43 10.44 9.54
C ASN A 78 -10.30 10.43 8.26
N GLY A 79 -9.69 10.70 7.11
CA GLY A 79 -10.38 10.77 5.82
C GLY A 79 -11.23 12.03 5.64
N LYS A 80 -11.13 13.03 6.53
CA LYS A 80 -12.06 14.18 6.54
C LYS A 80 -11.51 15.38 5.80
N ALA A 81 -12.39 16.10 5.11
CA ALA A 81 -12.12 17.45 4.64
C ALA A 81 -13.37 18.32 4.77
N LYS A 82 -13.18 19.64 4.79
CA LYS A 82 -14.27 20.61 4.83
C LYS A 82 -14.45 21.24 3.45
N ILE A 83 -15.69 21.24 2.96
CA ILE A 83 -16.09 21.92 1.72
C ILE A 83 -17.20 22.93 2.01
N SER A 84 -17.49 23.83 1.07
CA SER A 84 -18.59 24.76 1.22
C SER A 84 -19.96 24.08 1.02
N LYS A 85 -21.02 24.64 1.58
CA LYS A 85 -22.40 24.21 1.29
C LYS A 85 -22.78 24.33 -0.19
N GLU A 86 -22.19 25.28 -0.91
CA GLU A 86 -22.46 25.45 -2.34
C GLU A 86 -21.80 24.33 -3.16
N ASP A 87 -20.59 23.92 -2.78
CA ASP A 87 -19.91 22.78 -3.42
C ASP A 87 -20.62 21.45 -3.15
N ALA A 88 -21.23 21.29 -1.98
CA ALA A 88 -21.97 20.09 -1.62
C ALA A 88 -23.21 19.81 -2.50
N LYS A 89 -23.61 20.77 -3.35
CA LYS A 89 -24.73 20.63 -4.30
C LYS A 89 -24.34 19.90 -5.60
N PHE A 90 -23.07 19.58 -5.78
CA PHE A 90 -22.52 18.89 -6.96
C PHE A 90 -22.05 17.48 -6.60
N ASN A 91 -21.72 16.68 -7.61
CA ASN A 91 -21.03 15.41 -7.37
C ASN A 91 -19.64 15.70 -6.80
N ILE A 92 -19.20 14.85 -5.87
CA ILE A 92 -17.90 15.02 -5.21
C ILE A 92 -17.05 13.81 -5.56
N ILE A 93 -15.88 14.08 -6.13
CA ILE A 93 -14.90 13.07 -6.48
C ILE A 93 -13.74 13.13 -5.47
N VAL A 94 -13.39 11.97 -4.91
CA VAL A 94 -12.17 11.81 -4.12
C VAL A 94 -11.18 10.99 -4.93
N SER A 95 -9.99 11.53 -5.17
CA SER A 95 -8.90 10.84 -5.86
C SER A 95 -7.83 10.40 -4.87
N ALA A 96 -7.65 9.09 -4.73
CA ALA A 96 -6.54 8.49 -4.01
C ALA A 96 -5.38 8.26 -5.00
N LYS A 97 -4.17 8.67 -4.61
CA LYS A 97 -2.98 8.64 -5.47
C LYS A 97 -1.91 7.74 -4.88
N ALA A 98 -1.34 6.88 -5.73
CA ALA A 98 -0.23 6.02 -5.37
C ALA A 98 0.92 6.86 -4.78
N SER A 99 1.58 6.34 -3.75
CA SER A 99 2.66 6.99 -2.99
C SER A 99 2.31 8.26 -2.21
N VAL A 100 1.12 8.84 -2.39
CA VAL A 100 0.70 10.07 -1.72
C VAL A 100 -0.31 9.76 -0.62
N THR A 101 -1.38 9.07 -1.00
CA THR A 101 -2.50 8.75 -0.12
C THR A 101 -2.13 7.57 0.79
N SER A 102 -2.52 7.67 2.06
CA SER A 102 -2.43 6.58 3.04
C SER A 102 -3.83 6.09 3.38
N ASP A 103 -3.95 4.81 3.68
CA ASP A 103 -5.19 4.16 4.14
C ASP A 103 -4.96 3.67 5.57
N SER A 104 -5.86 3.99 6.49
CA SER A 104 -5.71 3.62 7.91
C SER A 104 -5.72 2.10 8.18
N ASP A 105 -6.15 1.27 7.23
CA ASP A 105 -6.13 -0.18 7.40
C ASP A 105 -4.72 -0.79 7.29
N LYS A 106 -3.74 -0.06 6.73
CA LYS A 106 -2.37 -0.56 6.56
C LYS A 106 -1.31 0.52 6.72
N SER A 107 -0.07 0.09 6.97
CA SER A 107 1.07 1.01 6.99
C SER A 107 1.59 1.35 5.60
N GLY A 108 2.28 2.49 5.50
CA GLY A 108 2.86 2.98 4.26
C GLY A 108 1.88 3.70 3.35
N LYS A 109 2.19 3.73 2.04
CA LYS A 109 1.43 4.43 1.02
C LYS A 109 0.69 3.46 0.10
N LEU A 110 -0.39 3.95 -0.51
CA LEU A 110 -1.12 3.19 -1.53
C LEU A 110 -0.22 2.90 -2.73
N GLY A 111 -0.38 1.71 -3.32
CA GLY A 111 0.38 1.30 -4.50
C GLY A 111 -0.27 1.64 -5.85
N ASN A 112 -1.54 2.05 -5.83
CA ASN A 112 -2.32 2.32 -7.03
C ASN A 112 -3.17 3.58 -6.86
N ASP A 113 -3.52 4.17 -8.00
CA ASP A 113 -4.51 5.23 -8.09
C ASP A 113 -5.92 4.63 -8.13
N PHE A 114 -6.88 5.34 -7.56
CA PHE A 114 -8.31 5.10 -7.75
C PHE A 114 -9.12 6.34 -7.42
N GLN A 115 -10.40 6.34 -7.79
CA GLN A 115 -11.32 7.41 -7.51
C GLN A 115 -12.62 6.89 -6.90
N TYR A 116 -13.17 7.67 -5.98
CA TYR A 116 -14.55 7.53 -5.55
C TYR A 116 -15.37 8.72 -5.99
N ILE A 117 -16.66 8.50 -6.14
CA ILE A 117 -17.65 9.56 -6.40
C ILE A 117 -18.87 9.35 -5.51
N VAL A 118 -19.52 10.46 -5.15
CA VAL A 118 -20.85 10.47 -4.56
C VAL A 118 -21.72 11.44 -5.35
N SER A 119 -22.95 11.02 -5.64
CA SER A 119 -23.95 11.82 -6.36
C SER A 119 -24.44 12.98 -5.51
N ALA A 120 -24.69 14.12 -6.14
CA ALA A 120 -25.30 15.28 -5.49
C ALA A 120 -26.63 14.94 -4.77
N SER A 121 -27.40 13.98 -5.29
CA SER A 121 -28.66 13.50 -4.69
C SER A 121 -28.50 12.87 -3.31
N ASP A 122 -27.32 12.31 -3.05
CA ASP A 122 -27.02 11.56 -1.82
C ASP A 122 -26.36 12.48 -0.77
N ASN A 123 -26.03 13.71 -1.16
CA ASN A 123 -25.46 14.74 -0.29
C ASN A 123 -26.57 15.37 0.56
N ILE A 124 -26.88 14.75 1.71
CA ILE A 124 -27.86 15.31 2.64
C ILE A 124 -27.27 16.55 3.33
N GLU A 125 -27.81 17.73 3.03
CA GLU A 125 -27.40 18.99 3.64
C GLU A 125 -27.45 18.88 5.19
N ASN A 126 -26.32 19.22 5.83
CA ASN A 126 -26.07 19.17 7.29
C ASN A 126 -25.70 17.80 7.89
N ARG A 127 -25.34 16.80 7.07
CA ARG A 127 -24.66 15.58 7.52
C ARG A 127 -23.22 15.52 6.97
N THR A 128 -22.43 14.64 7.56
CA THR A 128 -21.17 14.22 6.94
C THR A 128 -21.49 13.47 5.66
N ILE A 129 -20.87 13.86 4.54
CA ILE A 129 -20.98 13.17 3.26
C ILE A 129 -19.91 12.08 3.21
N SER A 130 -20.32 10.81 3.20
CA SER A 130 -19.39 9.70 3.00
C SER A 130 -19.17 9.48 1.51
N VAL A 131 -17.91 9.46 1.07
CA VAL A 131 -17.50 9.14 -0.30
C VAL A 131 -16.78 7.79 -0.25
N THR A 132 -17.40 6.75 -0.80
CA THR A 132 -17.00 5.34 -0.57
C THR A 132 -17.06 4.52 -1.86
N PRO A 133 -16.55 3.28 -1.88
CA PRO A 133 -16.80 2.37 -2.99
C PRO A 133 -18.29 2.12 -3.26
N PHE A 134 -19.15 2.19 -2.23
CA PHE A 134 -20.60 1.98 -2.40
C PHE A 134 -21.28 3.18 -3.06
N THR A 135 -20.95 4.42 -2.66
CA THR A 135 -21.50 5.60 -3.34
C THR A 135 -21.02 5.68 -4.78
N THR A 136 -19.79 5.25 -5.03
CA THR A 136 -19.21 5.13 -6.38
C THR A 136 -20.00 4.13 -7.21
N MET A 137 -20.27 2.94 -6.67
CA MET A 137 -21.04 1.91 -7.34
C MET A 137 -22.48 2.36 -7.62
N ALA A 138 -23.15 2.99 -6.66
CA ALA A 138 -24.50 3.54 -6.84
C ALA A 138 -24.53 4.59 -7.96
N HIS A 139 -23.59 5.53 -7.95
CA HIS A 139 -23.44 6.55 -8.97
C HIS A 139 -23.19 5.95 -10.36
N THR A 140 -22.21 5.04 -10.49
CA THR A 140 -21.87 4.43 -11.79
C THR A 140 -22.98 3.54 -12.36
N LYS A 141 -23.86 3.03 -11.50
CA LYS A 141 -25.03 2.25 -11.89
C LYS A 141 -26.28 3.10 -12.12
N ASP A 142 -26.21 4.41 -11.86
CA ASP A 142 -27.33 5.34 -11.94
C ASP A 142 -28.54 4.90 -11.08
N ILE A 143 -28.25 4.45 -9.85
CA ILE A 143 -29.25 4.07 -8.84
C ILE A 143 -28.98 4.79 -7.52
N THR A 144 -29.99 4.84 -6.64
CA THR A 144 -29.80 5.39 -5.30
C THR A 144 -29.02 4.41 -4.42
N LEU A 145 -28.38 4.93 -3.37
CA LEU A 145 -27.68 4.10 -2.38
C LEU A 145 -28.63 3.10 -1.69
N GLU A 146 -29.91 3.45 -1.49
CA GLU A 146 -30.96 2.56 -0.98
C GLU A 146 -31.22 1.36 -1.89
N ALA A 147 -31.29 1.62 -3.20
CA ALA A 147 -31.49 0.58 -4.20
C ALA A 147 -30.27 -0.36 -4.25
N LEU A 148 -29.06 0.21 -4.19
CA LEU A 148 -27.83 -0.58 -4.13
C LEU A 148 -27.76 -1.43 -2.84
N ALA A 149 -28.10 -0.86 -1.68
CA ALA A 149 -28.17 -1.59 -0.42
C ALA A 149 -29.08 -2.81 -0.51
N SER A 150 -30.25 -2.64 -1.13
CA SER A 150 -31.24 -3.70 -1.34
C SER A 150 -30.73 -4.77 -2.30
N GLU A 151 -30.02 -4.38 -3.36
CA GLU A 151 -29.46 -5.31 -4.34
C GLU A 151 -28.32 -6.16 -3.76
N LEU A 152 -27.47 -5.56 -2.93
CA LEU A 152 -26.33 -6.23 -2.30
C LEU A 152 -26.70 -6.99 -1.01
N ASP A 153 -27.94 -6.87 -0.54
CA ASP A 153 -28.39 -7.36 0.77
C ASP A 153 -27.51 -6.85 1.92
N LEU A 154 -27.22 -5.54 1.90
CA LEU A 154 -26.41 -4.86 2.92
C LEU A 154 -27.23 -3.80 3.67
N PRO A 155 -27.00 -3.59 4.98
CA PRO A 155 -27.76 -2.58 5.73
C PRO A 155 -27.44 -1.16 5.25
N LEU A 156 -28.45 -0.45 4.76
CA LEU A 156 -28.31 0.93 4.26
C LEU A 156 -27.64 1.86 5.28
N ASN A 157 -28.02 1.76 6.56
CA ASN A 157 -27.48 2.61 7.62
C ASN A 157 -25.98 2.40 7.85
N ILE A 158 -25.44 1.23 7.47
CA ILE A 158 -24.03 0.89 7.59
C ILE A 158 -23.26 1.38 6.35
N ILE A 159 -23.73 1.07 5.13
CA ILE A 159 -23.02 1.49 3.91
C ILE A 159 -23.06 3.01 3.68
N ALA A 160 -24.13 3.69 4.15
CA ALA A 160 -24.22 5.15 4.14
C ALA A 160 -23.49 5.80 5.34
N GLY A 161 -23.06 4.98 6.30
CA GLY A 161 -22.47 5.41 7.55
C GLY A 161 -20.94 5.44 7.54
N ASP A 162 -20.39 5.38 8.75
CA ASP A 162 -18.96 5.36 9.02
C ASP A 162 -18.59 3.97 9.55
N TYR A 163 -18.61 2.97 8.64
CA TYR A 163 -18.43 1.57 9.00
C TYR A 163 -17.05 1.29 9.62
N VAL A 164 -16.02 2.09 9.30
CA VAL A 164 -14.70 2.02 9.97
C VAL A 164 -14.79 2.33 11.46
N ALA A 165 -15.63 3.30 11.86
CA ALA A 165 -15.83 3.64 13.27
C ALA A 165 -16.68 2.60 14.03
N GLN A 166 -17.49 1.81 13.31
CA GLN A 166 -18.47 0.88 13.88
C GLN A 166 -17.98 -0.57 13.89
N LYS A 167 -16.96 -0.92 13.09
CA LYS A 167 -16.49 -2.30 12.85
C LYS A 167 -16.10 -3.09 14.09
N GLU A 168 -15.68 -2.43 15.17
CA GLU A 168 -15.33 -3.07 16.44
C GLU A 168 -16.55 -3.50 17.27
N SER A 169 -17.74 -3.02 16.92
CA SER A 169 -18.96 -3.18 17.72
C SER A 169 -20.18 -3.67 16.94
N ASP A 170 -20.07 -3.80 15.62
CA ASP A 170 -21.14 -4.25 14.72
C ASP A 170 -20.56 -5.14 13.61
N ASP A 171 -20.94 -6.41 13.62
CA ASP A 171 -20.50 -7.42 12.64
C ASP A 171 -20.87 -7.02 11.20
N ASN A 172 -21.99 -6.31 11.00
CA ASN A 172 -22.36 -5.80 9.68
C ASN A 172 -21.40 -4.69 9.24
N ALA A 173 -20.99 -3.81 10.17
CA ALA A 173 -19.98 -2.80 9.87
C ALA A 173 -18.63 -3.45 9.57
N GLN A 174 -18.26 -4.51 10.28
CA GLN A 174 -17.06 -5.29 10.00
C GLN A 174 -17.08 -5.92 8.60
N LYS A 175 -18.21 -6.54 8.22
CA LYS A 175 -18.44 -7.09 6.88
C LYS A 175 -18.38 -6.01 5.81
N VAL A 176 -19.11 -4.91 5.98
CA VAL A 176 -19.13 -3.78 5.04
C VAL A 176 -17.74 -3.16 4.88
N HIS A 177 -16.98 -3.04 5.97
CA HIS A 177 -15.59 -2.59 5.97
C HIS A 177 -14.69 -3.53 5.16
N ALA A 178 -14.82 -4.85 5.36
CA ALA A 178 -14.12 -5.86 4.57
C ALA A 178 -14.51 -5.86 3.08
N ILE A 179 -15.78 -5.64 2.76
CA ILE A 179 -16.24 -5.48 1.37
C ILE A 179 -15.62 -4.23 0.74
N ALA A 180 -15.71 -3.08 1.41
CA ALA A 180 -15.22 -1.80 0.92
C ALA A 180 -13.75 -1.86 0.51
N ARG A 181 -12.88 -2.31 1.41
CA ARG A 181 -11.44 -2.43 1.11
C ARG A 181 -11.16 -3.43 -0.01
N SER A 182 -11.90 -4.53 -0.07
CA SER A 182 -11.71 -5.58 -1.08
C SER A 182 -12.13 -5.11 -2.46
N ILE A 183 -13.28 -4.44 -2.57
CA ILE A 183 -13.77 -3.93 -3.85
C ILE A 183 -12.91 -2.77 -4.37
N THR A 184 -12.31 -1.94 -3.49
CA THR A 184 -11.33 -0.92 -3.89
C THR A 184 -10.19 -1.52 -4.69
N THR A 185 -9.78 -2.76 -4.39
CA THR A 185 -8.68 -3.41 -5.13
C THR A 185 -8.99 -3.68 -6.60
N THR A 186 -10.26 -3.66 -6.95
CA THR A 186 -10.77 -3.97 -8.29
C THR A 186 -11.11 -2.72 -9.11
N LEU A 187 -11.05 -1.55 -8.47
CA LEU A 187 -11.37 -0.29 -9.14
C LEU A 187 -10.29 0.10 -10.15
N PRO A 188 -10.69 0.59 -11.34
CA PRO A 188 -9.78 1.26 -12.24
C PRO A 188 -9.33 2.62 -11.69
N THR A 189 -8.40 3.26 -12.39
CA THR A 189 -7.84 4.55 -12.00
C THR A 189 -8.82 5.72 -12.14
N THR A 190 -9.83 5.60 -13.01
CA THR A 190 -10.80 6.65 -13.32
C THR A 190 -12.23 6.13 -13.30
N ILE A 191 -13.17 6.99 -12.90
CA ILE A 191 -14.61 6.64 -12.82
C ILE A 191 -15.15 6.18 -14.17
N ALA A 192 -14.75 6.84 -15.26
CA ALA A 192 -15.20 6.51 -16.63
C ALA A 192 -14.82 5.09 -17.09
N SER A 193 -13.86 4.45 -16.43
CA SER A 193 -13.44 3.07 -16.75
C SER A 193 -14.15 2.00 -15.91
N ILE A 194 -15.06 2.41 -15.01
CA ILE A 194 -15.77 1.49 -14.13
C ILE A 194 -16.86 0.75 -14.92
N ASP A 195 -16.81 -0.58 -14.88
CA ASP A 195 -17.91 -1.46 -15.28
C ASP A 195 -18.78 -1.74 -14.06
N ALA A 196 -19.92 -1.05 -13.96
CA ALA A 196 -20.80 -1.10 -12.80
C ALA A 196 -21.38 -2.49 -12.55
N ASP A 197 -21.77 -3.21 -13.60
CA ASP A 197 -22.34 -4.56 -13.46
C ASP A 197 -21.30 -5.56 -12.99
N LYS A 198 -20.07 -5.46 -13.53
CA LYS A 198 -18.93 -6.24 -13.03
C LYS A 198 -18.65 -5.92 -11.56
N LEU A 199 -18.65 -4.64 -11.18
CA LEU A 199 -18.39 -4.21 -9.81
C LEU A 199 -19.42 -4.76 -8.82
N VAL A 200 -20.71 -4.70 -9.15
CA VAL A 200 -21.80 -5.28 -8.33
C VAL A 200 -21.66 -6.80 -8.21
N LYS A 201 -21.35 -7.49 -9.31
CA LYS A 201 -21.12 -8.93 -9.31
C LYS A 201 -19.94 -9.30 -8.41
N THR A 202 -18.81 -8.63 -8.58
CA THR A 202 -17.61 -8.83 -7.77
C THR A 202 -17.90 -8.57 -6.29
N THR A 203 -18.68 -7.54 -5.96
CA THR A 203 -19.10 -7.23 -4.58
C THR A 203 -19.96 -8.34 -3.99
N THR A 204 -20.90 -8.88 -4.77
CA THR A 204 -21.72 -10.03 -4.37
C THR A 204 -20.87 -11.28 -4.10
N ASP A 205 -19.86 -11.54 -4.95
CA ASP A 205 -18.96 -12.69 -4.78
C ASP A 205 -18.07 -12.54 -3.54
N ILE A 206 -17.53 -11.34 -3.29
CA ILE A 206 -16.80 -11.01 -2.05
C ILE A 206 -17.70 -11.19 -0.82
N SER A 207 -18.94 -10.67 -0.87
CA SER A 207 -19.90 -10.76 0.24
C SER A 207 -20.13 -12.21 0.68
N LYS A 208 -20.30 -13.14 -0.28
CA LYS A 208 -20.46 -14.58 -0.01
C LYS A 208 -19.23 -15.20 0.64
N ILE A 209 -18.02 -14.86 0.17
CA ILE A 209 -16.78 -15.36 0.78
C ILE A 209 -16.67 -14.88 2.22
N LEU A 210 -17.03 -13.62 2.49
CA LEU A 210 -17.01 -13.06 3.84
C LEU A 210 -18.07 -13.68 4.75
N ASP A 211 -19.24 -14.06 4.22
CA ASP A 211 -20.25 -14.81 4.99
C ASP A 211 -19.72 -16.18 5.46
N GLU A 212 -18.97 -16.89 4.61
CA GLU A 212 -18.31 -18.14 5.02
C GLU A 212 -17.31 -17.92 6.16
N LYS A 213 -16.54 -16.83 6.11
CA LYS A 213 -15.57 -16.47 7.15
C LYS A 213 -16.22 -16.06 8.47
N ILE A 214 -17.32 -15.31 8.42
CA ILE A 214 -18.14 -14.98 9.60
C ILE A 214 -18.66 -16.27 10.25
N ASN A 215 -19.18 -17.21 9.45
CA ASN A 215 -19.64 -18.50 9.95
C ASN A 215 -18.52 -19.31 10.63
N ASN A 216 -17.27 -19.13 10.17
CA ASN A 216 -16.08 -19.71 10.78
C ASN A 216 -15.53 -18.93 11.98
N LYS A 217 -16.16 -17.80 12.36
CA LYS A 217 -15.73 -16.89 13.42
C LYS A 217 -14.34 -16.29 13.19
N GLU A 218 -13.99 -16.06 11.93
CA GLU A 218 -12.79 -15.34 11.55
C GLU A 218 -12.97 -13.83 11.78
N ASP A 219 -11.91 -13.16 12.21
CA ASP A 219 -11.88 -11.70 12.34
C ASP A 219 -11.67 -11.06 10.97
N LEU A 220 -12.70 -10.38 10.45
CA LEU A 220 -12.62 -9.73 9.14
C LEU A 220 -11.78 -8.44 9.16
N ASN A 221 -11.37 -7.93 10.32
CA ASN A 221 -10.60 -6.69 10.42
C ASN A 221 -9.21 -6.79 9.79
N ASN A 222 -8.66 -8.00 9.68
CA ASN A 222 -7.28 -8.20 9.22
C ASN A 222 -7.19 -8.87 7.85
N ILE A 223 -8.28 -8.91 7.07
CA ILE A 223 -8.29 -9.56 5.77
C ILE A 223 -8.81 -8.66 4.66
N SER A 224 -8.33 -8.90 3.44
CA SER A 224 -8.88 -8.41 2.18
C SER A 224 -9.13 -9.59 1.25
N ILE A 225 -10.16 -9.49 0.42
CA ILE A 225 -10.37 -10.41 -0.71
C ILE A 225 -9.80 -9.75 -1.96
N GLU A 226 -8.74 -10.35 -2.50
CA GLU A 226 -8.11 -9.94 -3.75
C GLU A 226 -8.40 -10.97 -4.83
N PHE A 227 -8.05 -10.66 -6.08
CA PHE A 227 -8.18 -11.59 -7.21
C PHE A 227 -6.82 -11.84 -7.83
N ASP A 228 -6.47 -13.11 -8.02
CA ASP A 228 -5.22 -13.50 -8.66
C ASP A 228 -5.22 -13.21 -10.17
N GLU A 229 -4.11 -13.52 -10.87
CA GLU A 229 -3.99 -13.25 -12.30
C GLU A 229 -4.95 -14.06 -13.17
N LYS A 230 -5.58 -15.11 -12.61
CA LYS A 230 -6.62 -15.93 -13.27
C LYS A 230 -8.03 -15.48 -12.90
N GLY A 231 -8.18 -14.44 -12.07
CA GLY A 231 -9.46 -13.93 -11.59
C GLY A 231 -10.07 -14.77 -10.47
N GLN A 232 -9.29 -15.64 -9.81
CA GLN A 232 -9.74 -16.38 -8.64
C GLN A 232 -9.63 -15.51 -7.38
N ALA A 233 -10.69 -15.50 -6.57
CA ALA A 233 -10.67 -14.79 -5.30
C ALA A 233 -9.72 -15.47 -4.30
N VAL A 234 -8.89 -14.67 -3.63
CA VAL A 234 -7.94 -15.08 -2.62
C VAL A 234 -8.08 -14.21 -1.38
N SER A 235 -8.09 -14.83 -0.21
CA SER A 235 -8.04 -14.11 1.07
C SER A 235 -6.59 -13.76 1.38
N LYS A 236 -6.32 -12.48 1.60
CA LYS A 236 -5.00 -11.95 1.97
C LYS A 236 -5.09 -11.24 3.32
N GLU A 237 -4.08 -11.43 4.16
CA GLU A 237 -3.98 -10.68 5.41
C GLU A 237 -3.50 -9.24 5.15
N ILE A 238 -4.00 -8.33 5.97
CA ILE A 238 -3.61 -6.91 5.95
C ILE A 238 -2.83 -6.63 7.23
N TYR A 239 -1.76 -5.85 7.08
CA TYR A 239 -0.91 -5.49 8.21
C TYR A 239 -0.76 -3.99 8.36
N THR A 240 -0.61 -3.60 9.62
CA THR A 240 0.10 -2.38 10.04
C THR A 240 1.51 -2.80 10.48
N THR A 241 2.46 -1.87 10.59
CA THR A 241 3.81 -2.23 11.09
C THR A 241 3.72 -2.89 12.47
N ALA A 242 2.78 -2.47 13.31
CA ALA A 242 2.54 -3.08 14.61
C ALA A 242 2.07 -4.54 14.52
N SER A 243 1.11 -4.86 13.63
CA SER A 243 0.65 -6.25 13.47
C SER A 243 1.64 -7.10 12.68
N TYR A 244 2.42 -6.52 11.77
CA TYR A 244 3.46 -7.22 11.02
C TYR A 244 4.54 -7.77 11.96
N PHE A 245 4.87 -7.02 13.01
CA PHE A 245 5.83 -7.40 14.06
C PHE A 245 5.15 -7.79 15.39
N ALA A 246 3.95 -8.37 15.34
CA ALA A 246 3.30 -8.91 16.53
C ALA A 246 4.05 -10.14 17.09
N ALA A 247 3.88 -10.45 18.37
CA ALA A 247 4.55 -11.61 18.97
C ALA A 247 4.12 -12.92 18.30
N GLY A 248 5.10 -13.75 17.93
CA GLY A 248 4.89 -15.02 17.23
C GLY A 248 4.99 -14.90 15.70
N GLU A 249 5.03 -13.69 15.16
CA GLU A 249 5.20 -13.46 13.74
C GLU A 249 6.59 -13.85 13.24
N GLU A 250 6.65 -14.35 12.00
CA GLU A 250 7.89 -14.67 11.29
C GLU A 250 7.89 -14.02 9.91
N MET A 251 9.08 -13.67 9.43
CA MET A 251 9.27 -13.01 8.14
C MET A 251 10.68 -13.25 7.59
N TRP A 252 10.89 -12.87 6.34
CA TRP A 252 12.17 -12.88 5.65
C TRP A 252 12.52 -11.48 5.17
N ALA A 253 13.81 -11.14 5.22
CA ALA A 253 14.32 -9.86 4.80
C ALA A 253 15.50 -10.00 3.83
N VAL A 254 15.55 -9.16 2.81
CA VAL A 254 16.68 -9.09 1.88
C VAL A 254 16.88 -7.66 1.40
N SER A 255 18.13 -7.24 1.33
CA SER A 255 18.52 -5.98 0.69
C SER A 255 18.34 -6.07 -0.83
N LEU A 256 17.82 -5.03 -1.45
CA LEU A 256 17.77 -4.92 -2.91
C LEU A 256 19.08 -4.38 -3.51
N ASN A 257 20.02 -3.90 -2.68
CA ASN A 257 21.38 -3.63 -3.10
C ASN A 257 22.19 -4.93 -3.18
N LYS A 258 22.83 -5.16 -4.32
CA LYS A 258 23.56 -6.41 -4.61
C LYS A 258 24.73 -6.65 -3.65
N ALA A 259 25.46 -5.62 -3.24
CA ALA A 259 26.61 -5.78 -2.35
C ALA A 259 26.17 -6.22 -0.94
N PHE A 260 25.14 -5.58 -0.39
CA PHE A 260 24.52 -5.99 0.88
C PHE A 260 23.89 -7.37 0.77
N ALA A 261 23.08 -7.64 -0.26
CA ALA A 261 22.48 -8.94 -0.48
C ALA A 261 23.52 -10.07 -0.59
N THR A 262 24.69 -9.79 -1.15
CA THR A 262 25.79 -10.76 -1.23
C THR A 262 26.45 -11.03 0.12
N GLN A 263 26.56 -10.03 0.98
CA GLN A 263 27.11 -10.17 2.32
C GLN A 263 26.13 -10.87 3.27
N GLU A 264 24.86 -10.48 3.21
CA GLU A 264 23.84 -10.80 4.21
C GLU A 264 23.01 -12.02 3.81
N GLY A 265 22.63 -12.11 2.53
CA GLY A 265 21.68 -13.10 2.02
C GLY A 265 20.23 -12.77 2.39
N ILE A 266 19.39 -13.80 2.43
CA ILE A 266 17.96 -13.69 2.78
C ILE A 266 17.75 -14.09 4.24
N ASP A 267 17.72 -13.11 5.13
CA ASP A 267 17.59 -13.37 6.56
C ASP A 267 16.18 -13.84 6.91
N HIS A 268 16.11 -14.62 7.98
CA HIS A 268 14.85 -15.00 8.63
C HIS A 268 14.74 -14.28 9.96
N ALA A 269 13.61 -13.65 10.23
CA ALA A 269 13.34 -12.95 11.46
C ALA A 269 12.09 -13.51 12.14
N LYS A 270 12.15 -13.62 13.47
CA LYS A 270 11.10 -14.15 14.33
C LYS A 270 10.87 -13.21 15.50
N VAL A 271 9.63 -12.76 15.68
CA VAL A 271 9.25 -11.92 16.82
C VAL A 271 8.98 -12.81 18.03
N ILE A 272 9.91 -12.83 18.98
CA ILE A 272 9.81 -13.68 20.18
C ILE A 272 8.86 -13.07 21.22
N SER A 273 8.83 -11.74 21.32
CA SER A 273 7.97 -10.98 22.23
C SER A 273 7.60 -9.64 21.59
N ALA A 274 6.74 -8.87 22.25
CA ALA A 274 6.28 -7.56 21.76
C ALA A 274 7.40 -6.54 21.48
N ASN A 275 8.63 -6.77 21.95
CA ASN A 275 9.77 -5.88 21.79
C ASN A 275 11.09 -6.60 21.50
N THR A 276 11.06 -7.89 21.16
CA THR A 276 12.29 -8.68 20.91
C THR A 276 12.17 -9.45 19.61
N LEU A 277 13.10 -9.19 18.70
CA LEU A 277 13.24 -9.87 17.42
C LEU A 277 14.47 -10.78 17.47
N GLU A 278 14.33 -12.00 16.96
CA GLU A 278 15.43 -12.90 16.65
C GLU A 278 15.67 -12.90 15.16
N MET A 279 16.90 -12.64 14.74
CA MET A 279 17.33 -12.73 13.35
C MET A 279 18.32 -13.86 13.16
N THR A 280 18.08 -14.68 12.14
CA THR A 280 18.94 -15.77 11.70
C THR A 280 19.50 -15.44 10.33
N ARG A 281 20.84 -15.27 10.26
CA ARG A 281 21.54 -14.93 9.03
C ARG A 281 21.60 -16.10 8.07
N TYR A 282 21.21 -15.88 6.80
CA TYR A 282 21.20 -16.95 5.79
C TYR A 282 22.56 -17.61 5.59
N ASN A 283 23.58 -16.78 5.36
CA ASN A 283 24.90 -17.25 4.94
C ASN A 283 25.67 -18.01 6.03
N THR A 284 25.37 -17.74 7.31
CA THR A 284 26.12 -18.32 8.44
C THR A 284 25.28 -19.20 9.35
N GLY A 285 23.95 -19.17 9.24
CA GLY A 285 23.03 -19.80 10.19
C GLY A 285 23.14 -19.25 11.61
N LYS A 286 23.75 -18.06 11.78
CA LYS A 286 23.98 -17.47 13.09
C LYS A 286 22.74 -16.70 13.51
N THR A 287 22.34 -16.89 14.75
CA THR A 287 21.18 -16.23 15.34
C THR A 287 21.63 -15.13 16.30
N SER A 288 20.90 -14.02 16.31
CA SER A 288 21.06 -12.90 17.24
C SER A 288 19.69 -12.33 17.61
N THR A 289 19.54 -11.90 18.86
CA THR A 289 18.33 -11.21 19.33
C THR A 289 18.61 -9.72 19.52
N GLY A 290 17.66 -8.88 19.15
CA GLY A 290 17.68 -7.43 19.36
C GLY A 290 16.36 -6.94 19.93
N GLU A 291 16.42 -5.85 20.69
CA GLU A 291 15.22 -5.14 21.11
C GLU A 291 14.75 -4.22 19.99
N PHE A 292 13.43 -4.11 19.82
CA PHE A 292 12.85 -3.19 18.86
C PHE A 292 11.63 -2.48 19.43
N THR A 293 11.26 -1.38 18.78
CA THR A 293 10.00 -0.67 19.00
C THR A 293 9.35 -0.33 17.67
N ILE A 294 8.03 -0.19 17.65
CA ILE A 294 7.28 0.29 16.48
C ILE A 294 6.82 1.71 16.74
N ASN A 295 7.13 2.63 15.82
CA ASN A 295 6.69 4.01 15.86
C ASN A 295 6.00 4.39 14.55
N GLY A 296 4.68 4.25 14.51
CA GLY A 296 3.90 4.43 13.28
C GLY A 296 4.34 3.40 12.24
N ASP A 297 4.86 3.89 11.11
CA ASP A 297 5.34 3.05 10.01
C ASP A 297 6.82 2.63 10.16
N ALA A 298 7.49 3.01 11.25
CA ALA A 298 8.90 2.71 11.46
C ALA A 298 9.10 1.54 12.44
N PHE A 299 9.92 0.58 12.02
CA PHE A 299 10.56 -0.39 12.91
C PHE A 299 11.86 0.24 13.42
N VAL A 300 12.05 0.31 14.73
CA VAL A 300 13.22 0.96 15.34
C VAL A 300 13.99 -0.04 16.19
N SER A 301 15.26 -0.25 15.87
CA SER A 301 16.18 -1.14 16.57
C SER A 301 17.52 -0.45 16.73
N ASP A 302 18.14 -0.56 17.91
CA ASP A 302 19.45 0.05 18.22
C ASP A 302 19.58 1.55 17.87
N GLY A 303 18.45 2.28 17.87
CA GLY A 303 18.40 3.71 17.57
C GLY A 303 18.33 4.05 16.07
N GLU A 304 18.30 3.05 15.20
CA GLU A 304 18.11 3.18 13.75
C GLU A 304 16.68 2.81 13.38
N ALA A 305 16.10 3.53 12.42
CA ALA A 305 14.72 3.36 11.99
C ALA A 305 14.62 2.86 10.55
N ASP A 306 13.91 1.74 10.36
CA ASP A 306 13.49 1.21 9.08
C ASP A 306 12.05 1.66 8.82
N THR A 307 11.87 2.65 7.95
CA THR A 307 10.54 3.18 7.65
C THR A 307 9.89 2.39 6.52
N PHE A 308 8.76 1.73 6.81
CA PHE A 308 7.97 1.03 5.81
C PHE A 308 7.24 2.03 4.92
N ILE A 309 7.58 2.02 3.64
CA ILE A 309 7.02 2.94 2.64
C ILE A 309 5.92 2.28 1.80
N TYR A 310 5.87 0.95 1.82
CA TYR A 310 4.87 0.12 1.18
C TYR A 310 4.75 -1.18 1.98
N MET A 311 3.52 -1.69 2.17
CA MET A 311 3.32 -2.88 3.01
C MET A 311 2.15 -3.74 2.56
N THR A 312 2.45 -5.02 2.29
CA THR A 312 1.50 -6.12 2.11
C THR A 312 2.04 -7.39 2.79
N HIS A 313 1.26 -8.47 2.82
CA HIS A 313 1.70 -9.75 3.37
C HIS A 313 3.00 -10.24 2.69
N ASP A 314 3.01 -10.26 1.36
CA ASP A 314 4.10 -10.86 0.57
C ASP A 314 5.20 -9.85 0.20
N VAL A 315 4.88 -8.56 0.10
CA VAL A 315 5.82 -7.53 -0.34
C VAL A 315 5.72 -6.28 0.54
N SER A 316 6.69 -6.11 1.43
CA SER A 316 6.82 -4.92 2.27
C SER A 316 8.18 -4.27 2.04
N LEU A 317 8.21 -2.98 1.73
CA LEU A 317 9.44 -2.26 1.43
C LEU A 317 9.75 -1.27 2.55
N ALA A 318 10.94 -1.38 3.12
CA ALA A 318 11.44 -0.50 4.16
C ALA A 318 12.71 0.24 3.69
N VAL A 319 12.81 1.50 4.08
CA VAL A 319 13.98 2.33 3.84
C VAL A 319 14.68 2.57 5.18
N PRO A 320 15.91 2.08 5.36
CA PRO A 320 16.67 2.32 6.58
C PRO A 320 17.16 3.77 6.66
N GLN A 321 17.26 4.27 7.87
CA GLN A 321 17.76 5.61 8.15
C GLN A 321 19.29 5.67 7.93
N ASN A 322 19.74 6.49 6.97
CA ASN A 322 21.15 6.80 6.65
C ASN A 322 22.00 5.69 5.99
N ASP A 323 21.40 4.58 5.54
CA ASP A 323 22.15 3.40 5.08
C ASP A 323 22.12 3.18 3.57
N GLY A 324 21.38 4.00 2.81
CA GLY A 324 21.35 3.91 1.35
C GLY A 324 20.87 2.57 0.82
N ASP A 325 19.78 2.04 1.38
CA ASP A 325 19.26 0.74 0.97
C ASP A 325 17.75 0.79 0.76
N LEU A 326 17.22 -0.26 0.15
CA LEU A 326 15.81 -0.60 0.10
C LEU A 326 15.70 -2.08 0.47
N ILE A 327 15.05 -2.34 1.61
CA ILE A 327 14.95 -3.69 2.17
C ILE A 327 13.56 -4.23 1.86
N LEU A 328 13.52 -5.40 1.22
CA LEU A 328 12.31 -6.20 1.12
C LEU A 328 12.13 -7.00 2.40
N TRP A 329 10.95 -6.88 2.99
CA TRP A 329 10.41 -7.75 4.03
C TRP A 329 9.22 -8.53 3.47
N SER A 330 9.10 -9.79 3.87
CA SER A 330 8.05 -10.68 3.37
C SER A 330 7.63 -11.71 4.42
N LYS A 331 6.33 -11.96 4.57
CA LYS A 331 5.79 -13.10 5.34
C LYS A 331 5.97 -14.44 4.61
N LYS A 332 6.29 -14.38 3.33
CA LYS A 332 6.67 -15.53 2.51
C LYS A 332 8.17 -15.77 2.58
N ASP A 333 8.53 -17.05 2.60
CA ASP A 333 9.92 -17.50 2.48
C ASP A 333 10.50 -17.14 1.11
N LEU A 334 11.28 -16.06 1.09
CA LEU A 334 11.92 -15.50 -0.11
C LEU A 334 12.96 -16.43 -0.74
N ARG A 335 13.34 -17.55 -0.09
CA ARG A 335 14.22 -18.55 -0.72
C ARG A 335 13.46 -19.37 -1.77
N ASN A 336 12.14 -19.42 -1.64
CA ASN A 336 11.25 -20.08 -2.59
C ASN A 336 10.85 -19.11 -3.70
N LYS A 337 10.58 -19.65 -4.89
CA LYS A 337 10.05 -18.88 -6.02
C LYS A 337 8.53 -18.83 -6.03
N GLU A 338 8.00 -17.82 -6.69
CA GLU A 338 6.61 -17.65 -7.09
C GLU A 338 6.38 -18.29 -8.46
N ALA A 339 5.20 -18.89 -8.65
CA ALA A 339 4.75 -19.22 -9.99
C ALA A 339 4.43 -17.93 -10.76
N VAL A 340 4.87 -17.88 -12.01
CA VAL A 340 4.63 -16.76 -12.92
C VAL A 340 3.96 -17.26 -14.19
N TYR A 341 3.04 -16.48 -14.72
CA TYR A 341 2.24 -16.83 -15.88
C TYR A 341 2.33 -15.73 -16.94
N ALA A 342 2.02 -16.05 -18.20
CA ALA A 342 2.07 -15.06 -19.28
C ALA A 342 1.09 -13.91 -19.01
N GLU A 343 -0.06 -14.22 -18.40
CA GLU A 343 -1.10 -13.27 -17.98
C GLU A 343 -0.60 -12.27 -16.93
N THR A 344 0.50 -12.57 -16.23
CA THR A 344 1.16 -11.62 -15.33
C THR A 344 1.69 -10.42 -16.10
N PHE A 345 2.20 -10.60 -17.34
CA PHE A 345 2.85 -9.54 -18.13
C PHE A 345 2.07 -9.11 -19.37
N ALA A 346 1.34 -10.01 -20.03
CA ALA A 346 0.73 -9.75 -21.33
C ALA A 346 -0.19 -8.51 -21.31
N ASN A 347 0.05 -7.60 -22.26
CA ASN A 347 -0.69 -6.33 -22.43
C ASN A 347 -0.64 -5.40 -21.21
N LYS A 348 0.43 -5.49 -20.41
CA LYS A 348 0.65 -4.61 -19.26
C LYS A 348 1.92 -3.79 -19.45
N THR A 349 1.98 -2.69 -18.71
CA THR A 349 3.19 -1.89 -18.58
C THR A 349 3.67 -1.98 -17.14
N PHE A 350 4.97 -2.17 -16.98
CA PHE A 350 5.66 -2.11 -15.70
C PHE A 350 6.80 -1.11 -15.76
N PHE A 351 7.19 -0.62 -14.59
CA PHE A 351 8.40 0.17 -14.39
C PHE A 351 9.36 -0.71 -13.60
N TYR A 352 10.35 -1.26 -14.30
CA TYR A 352 11.36 -2.11 -13.69
C TYR A 352 12.37 -1.22 -12.96
N ILE A 353 12.64 -1.53 -11.68
CA ILE A 353 13.63 -0.85 -10.85
C ILE A 353 14.64 -1.88 -10.37
N SER A 354 15.92 -1.55 -10.48
CA SER A 354 17.04 -2.34 -9.94
C SER A 354 18.17 -1.42 -9.50
N ASP A 355 19.14 -1.98 -8.79
CA ASP A 355 20.37 -1.30 -8.39
C ASP A 355 21.52 -1.67 -9.33
N ASP A 356 22.07 -0.68 -10.04
CA ASP A 356 23.19 -0.88 -10.97
C ASP A 356 24.56 -0.68 -10.29
N SER A 357 24.56 -0.43 -8.98
CA SER A 357 25.79 -0.29 -8.22
C SER A 357 26.57 -1.60 -8.09
N THR A 358 27.89 -1.45 -7.88
CA THR A 358 28.80 -2.56 -7.54
C THR A 358 29.29 -2.50 -6.10
N SER A 359 28.75 -1.56 -5.32
CA SER A 359 29.11 -1.25 -3.93
C SER A 359 27.87 -1.22 -3.04
N ASP A 360 28.08 -0.98 -1.75
CA ASP A 360 27.02 -0.67 -0.78
C ASP A 360 26.41 0.73 -0.96
N ASN A 361 27.02 1.60 -1.76
CA ASN A 361 26.39 2.83 -2.21
C ASN A 361 25.47 2.54 -3.41
N PRO A 362 24.14 2.72 -3.28
CA PRO A 362 23.18 2.33 -4.31
C PRO A 362 23.20 3.28 -5.50
N ASP A 363 22.93 2.74 -6.68
CA ASP A 363 22.72 3.50 -7.92
C ASP A 363 21.47 2.95 -8.61
N PRO A 364 20.27 3.23 -8.07
CA PRO A 364 19.08 2.62 -8.59
C PRO A 364 18.66 3.27 -9.92
N MET A 365 18.30 2.40 -10.86
CA MET A 365 17.84 2.73 -12.20
C MET A 365 16.36 2.36 -12.38
N MET A 366 15.74 2.89 -13.42
CA MET A 366 14.36 2.55 -13.77
C MET A 366 14.18 2.49 -15.28
N ALA A 367 13.57 1.41 -15.77
CA ALA A 367 13.17 1.24 -17.16
C ALA A 367 11.66 1.03 -17.27
N LYS A 368 11.01 1.68 -18.24
CA LYS A 368 9.62 1.40 -18.59
C LYS A 368 9.59 0.20 -19.52
N MET A 369 8.84 -0.84 -19.16
CA MET A 369 8.67 -2.06 -19.95
C MET A 369 7.21 -2.23 -20.34
N THR A 370 6.89 -2.08 -21.63
CA THR A 370 5.54 -2.25 -22.17
C THR A 370 5.45 -3.57 -22.93
N PHE A 371 4.69 -4.52 -22.37
CA PHE A 371 4.50 -5.85 -22.89
C PHE A 371 3.26 -5.92 -23.79
N THR A 372 3.39 -6.57 -24.93
CA THR A 372 2.29 -7.14 -25.71
C THR A 372 2.15 -8.64 -25.37
N ASN A 373 1.41 -9.41 -26.17
CA ASN A 373 1.31 -10.86 -25.96
C ASN A 373 2.63 -11.62 -26.18
N ASN A 374 3.57 -11.07 -26.95
CA ASN A 374 4.79 -11.78 -27.34
C ASN A 374 6.03 -10.88 -27.46
N THR A 375 5.86 -9.56 -27.40
CA THR A 375 6.98 -8.61 -27.43
C THR A 375 6.96 -7.69 -26.23
N VAL A 376 8.13 -7.15 -25.88
CA VAL A 376 8.31 -6.12 -24.87
C VAL A 376 9.14 -4.98 -25.46
N ILE A 377 8.73 -3.75 -25.19
CA ILE A 377 9.50 -2.55 -25.49
C ILE A 377 10.05 -2.02 -24.17
N ILE A 378 11.37 -1.91 -24.08
CA ILE A 378 12.08 -1.33 -22.93
C ILE A 378 12.43 0.11 -23.29
N THR A 379 12.16 1.06 -22.38
CA THR A 379 12.45 2.48 -22.55
C THR A 379 13.18 3.02 -21.32
N GLU A 380 14.34 3.61 -21.53
CA GLU A 380 15.18 4.26 -20.52
C GLU A 380 15.49 5.69 -20.99
N GLU A 381 15.37 6.69 -20.10
CA GLU A 381 15.65 8.09 -20.43
C GLU A 381 15.02 8.62 -21.75
N ASP A 382 13.78 8.18 -22.04
CA ASP A 382 13.03 8.47 -23.27
C ASP A 382 13.57 7.82 -24.57
N GLU A 383 14.58 6.96 -24.47
CA GLU A 383 15.07 6.12 -25.57
C GLU A 383 14.46 4.72 -25.49
N SER A 384 13.78 4.29 -26.56
CA SER A 384 13.17 2.97 -26.65
C SER A 384 14.02 2.02 -27.48
N MET A 385 14.18 0.79 -27.00
CA MET A 385 14.73 -0.31 -27.78
C MET A 385 13.75 -0.78 -28.86
N GLU A 386 14.27 -1.48 -29.88
CA GLU A 386 13.43 -2.26 -30.78
C GLU A 386 12.66 -3.34 -30.00
N PRO A 387 11.46 -3.76 -30.44
CA PRO A 387 10.67 -4.75 -29.73
C PRO A 387 11.42 -6.08 -29.56
N LEU A 388 11.60 -6.50 -28.30
CA LEU A 388 12.25 -7.76 -27.93
C LEU A 388 11.20 -8.85 -27.75
N SER A 389 11.56 -10.11 -28.03
CA SER A 389 10.67 -11.23 -27.74
C SER A 389 10.72 -11.57 -26.24
N TRP A 390 9.60 -12.00 -25.67
CA TRP A 390 9.58 -12.53 -24.31
C TRP A 390 8.74 -13.80 -24.21
N THR A 391 9.03 -14.61 -23.20
CA THR A 391 8.26 -15.81 -22.88
C THR A 391 8.36 -16.14 -21.39
N ILE A 392 7.46 -17.00 -20.92
CA ILE A 392 7.63 -17.69 -19.64
C ILE A 392 8.29 -19.03 -19.92
N ASN A 393 9.54 -19.20 -19.50
CA ASN A 393 10.27 -20.46 -19.62
C ASN A 393 10.36 -21.12 -18.25
N GLY A 394 9.61 -22.20 -18.05
CA GLY A 394 9.42 -22.81 -16.75
C GLY A 394 8.67 -21.86 -15.82
N GLU A 395 9.37 -21.31 -14.83
CA GLU A 395 8.80 -20.39 -13.82
C GLU A 395 9.52 -19.02 -13.83
N ASN A 396 10.20 -18.69 -14.92
CA ASN A 396 10.92 -17.44 -15.08
C ASN A 396 10.39 -16.64 -16.28
N LEU A 397 10.42 -15.31 -16.17
CA LEU A 397 10.28 -14.42 -17.31
C LEU A 397 11.62 -14.35 -18.05
N PHE A 398 11.60 -14.65 -19.34
CA PHE A 398 12.75 -14.55 -20.23
C PHE A 398 12.51 -13.47 -21.28
N ILE A 399 13.47 -12.56 -21.45
CA ILE A 399 13.49 -11.53 -22.50
C ILE A 399 14.73 -11.77 -23.37
N ASP A 400 14.47 -12.01 -24.65
CA ASP A 400 15.46 -12.39 -25.67
C ASP A 400 16.08 -11.13 -26.27
N PHE A 401 17.38 -10.92 -26.01
CA PHE A 401 18.14 -9.81 -26.57
C PHE A 401 18.85 -10.25 -27.87
N PRO A 402 19.21 -9.32 -28.77
CA PRO A 402 19.94 -9.66 -30.00
C PRO A 402 21.25 -10.42 -29.73
N GLU A 403 21.73 -11.18 -30.73
CA GLU A 403 23.03 -11.86 -30.66
C GLU A 403 24.13 -10.87 -30.20
N ASP A 404 24.91 -11.28 -29.19
CA ASP A 404 25.96 -10.54 -28.46
C ASP A 404 25.53 -9.80 -27.18
N ASP A 405 24.24 -9.60 -26.94
CA ASP A 405 23.72 -9.08 -25.67
C ASP A 405 23.32 -10.21 -24.70
N LYS A 406 23.22 -9.88 -23.41
CA LYS A 406 22.81 -10.85 -22.39
C LYS A 406 21.30 -10.82 -22.21
N ASP A 407 20.67 -11.95 -22.45
CA ASP A 407 19.26 -12.15 -22.14
C ASP A 407 18.95 -11.87 -20.68
N MET A 408 17.76 -11.32 -20.43
CA MET A 408 17.25 -11.17 -19.07
C MET A 408 16.43 -12.39 -18.67
N ASN A 409 16.70 -12.91 -17.47
CA ASN A 409 16.02 -14.09 -16.95
C ASN A 409 15.60 -13.88 -15.49
N PHE A 410 14.36 -13.45 -15.29
CA PHE A 410 13.85 -13.06 -13.98
C PHE A 410 13.09 -14.20 -13.31
N LYS A 411 13.53 -14.53 -12.09
CA LYS A 411 12.77 -15.35 -11.15
C LYS A 411 11.93 -14.41 -10.28
N ILE A 412 10.64 -14.70 -10.12
CA ILE A 412 9.78 -13.93 -9.22
C ILE A 412 9.90 -14.52 -7.81
N MET A 413 10.29 -13.69 -6.85
CA MET A 413 10.60 -14.10 -5.47
C MET A 413 9.41 -13.88 -4.53
N ALA A 414 8.77 -12.73 -4.69
CA ALA A 414 7.55 -12.35 -4.02
C ALA A 414 6.74 -11.47 -4.97
N LYS A 415 5.42 -11.50 -4.85
CA LYS A 415 4.56 -10.60 -5.62
C LYS A 415 3.32 -10.21 -4.85
N ASP A 416 2.81 -9.03 -5.17
CA ASP A 416 1.45 -8.64 -4.90
C ASP A 416 0.84 -7.95 -6.14
N ARG A 417 -0.33 -7.33 -5.97
CA ARG A 417 -1.04 -6.64 -7.05
C ARG A 417 -0.28 -5.49 -7.73
N ASN A 418 0.66 -4.83 -7.05
CA ASN A 418 1.36 -3.64 -7.52
C ASN A 418 2.85 -3.89 -7.78
N LEU A 419 3.46 -4.88 -7.13
CA LEU A 419 4.89 -5.14 -7.14
C LEU A 419 5.19 -6.62 -7.43
N LEU A 420 6.13 -6.87 -8.34
CA LEU A 420 6.74 -8.19 -8.53
C LEU A 420 8.23 -8.07 -8.19
N ILE A 421 8.68 -8.69 -7.10
CA ILE A 421 10.10 -8.71 -6.75
C ILE A 421 10.79 -9.80 -7.56
N THR A 422 11.91 -9.43 -8.17
CA THR A 422 12.69 -10.31 -9.04
C THR A 422 14.07 -10.61 -8.46
N GLU A 423 14.60 -11.78 -8.81
CA GLU A 423 16.02 -12.13 -8.76
C GLU A 423 16.46 -12.44 -10.20
N ASP A 424 17.53 -11.81 -10.66
CA ASP A 424 18.16 -12.17 -11.94
C ASP A 424 18.83 -13.54 -11.82
N SER A 425 18.37 -14.51 -12.60
CA SER A 425 18.89 -15.87 -12.59
C SER A 425 20.27 -15.99 -13.23
N THR A 426 20.72 -14.98 -13.97
CA THR A 426 22.04 -14.90 -14.60
C THR A 426 23.08 -14.23 -13.70
N VAL A 427 22.63 -13.44 -12.72
CA VAL A 427 23.50 -12.70 -11.80
C VAL A 427 23.06 -12.94 -10.35
N LYS A 428 23.85 -13.71 -9.60
CA LYS A 428 23.56 -14.05 -8.20
C LYS A 428 23.34 -12.80 -7.34
N ASN A 429 22.30 -12.82 -6.51
CA ASN A 429 21.92 -11.77 -5.55
C ASN A 429 21.61 -10.41 -6.21
N MET A 430 21.32 -10.38 -7.51
CA MET A 430 20.84 -9.18 -8.18
C MET A 430 19.32 -9.18 -8.11
N PHE A 431 18.78 -8.37 -7.20
CA PHE A 431 17.36 -8.20 -7.02
C PHE A 431 16.85 -6.94 -7.73
N GLY A 432 15.58 -6.98 -8.12
CA GLY A 432 14.89 -5.82 -8.67
C GLY A 432 13.39 -5.94 -8.44
N MET A 433 12.62 -5.06 -9.05
CA MET A 433 11.17 -5.11 -8.97
C MET A 433 10.50 -4.57 -10.23
N PHE A 434 9.42 -5.22 -10.65
CA PHE A 434 8.46 -4.63 -11.57
C PHE A 434 7.39 -3.88 -10.76
N VAL A 435 7.21 -2.60 -11.04
CA VAL A 435 6.20 -1.75 -10.42
C VAL A 435 5.09 -1.44 -11.41
N ALA A 436 3.83 -1.72 -11.06
CA ALA A 436 2.70 -1.54 -11.98
C ALA A 436 2.28 -0.06 -12.18
N ASN A 437 2.63 0.82 -11.23
CA ASN A 437 2.25 2.23 -11.23
C ASN A 437 3.49 3.14 -11.35
N GLU A 438 3.47 4.09 -12.29
CA GLU A 438 4.59 5.00 -12.56
C GLU A 438 4.90 5.94 -11.39
N GLY A 439 3.85 6.48 -10.76
CA GLY A 439 3.99 7.38 -9.61
C GLY A 439 4.62 6.67 -8.42
N LEU A 440 4.22 5.41 -8.18
CA LEU A 440 4.86 4.53 -7.21
C LEU A 440 6.32 4.27 -7.56
N ALA A 441 6.61 3.88 -8.80
CA ALA A 441 7.97 3.58 -9.23
C ALA A 441 8.92 4.76 -9.01
N LYS A 442 8.50 5.98 -9.42
CA LYS A 442 9.27 7.21 -9.25
C LYS A 442 9.50 7.56 -7.77
N ASP A 443 8.50 7.37 -6.92
CA ASP A 443 8.63 7.64 -5.48
C ASP A 443 9.56 6.63 -4.78
N LEU A 444 9.44 5.32 -5.10
CA LEU A 444 10.34 4.28 -4.61
C LEU A 444 11.79 4.59 -4.99
N LEU A 445 12.03 4.91 -6.28
CA LEU A 445 13.35 5.29 -6.79
C LEU A 445 13.92 6.50 -6.04
N LYS A 446 13.10 7.54 -5.85
CA LYS A 446 13.51 8.75 -5.11
C LYS A 446 13.86 8.44 -3.66
N LYS A 447 13.05 7.63 -2.97
CA LYS A 447 13.27 7.29 -1.55
C LYS A 447 14.52 6.44 -1.38
N TRP A 448 14.77 5.49 -2.26
CA TRP A 448 16.01 4.71 -2.28
C TRP A 448 17.24 5.60 -2.51
N LYS A 449 17.20 6.56 -3.43
CA LYS A 449 18.29 7.54 -3.61
C LYS A 449 18.45 8.53 -2.46
N THR A 450 17.38 8.83 -1.73
CA THR A 450 17.43 9.80 -0.64
C THR A 450 17.99 9.16 0.62
N SER A 451 17.79 7.86 0.84
CA SER A 451 18.36 7.17 2.01
C SER A 451 19.87 7.00 1.96
N SER A 452 20.51 7.19 0.79
CA SER A 452 21.95 7.10 0.60
C SER A 452 22.72 8.40 0.85
N ASN A 453 22.03 9.51 1.14
CA ASN A 453 22.61 10.79 1.52
C ASN A 453 22.33 11.11 2.98
#